data_AF-A0A7J2TQS7-F1
#
_entry.id   AF-A0A7J2TQS7-F1
#
_cell.length_a   1.000
_cell.length_b   1.000
_cell.length_c   1.000
_cell.angle_alpha   90.00
_cell.angle_beta   90.00
_cell.angle_gamma   90.00
#
_symmetry.space_group_name_H-M   'P 1'
#
loop_
_entity.id
_entity.type
_entity.pdbx_description
1 polymer ?
#
loop_
_entity_poly.entity_id
_entity_poly.type
_entity_poly.pdbx_seq_one_letter_code
_entity_poly.pdbx_strand_id
1 'polypeptide(L)'
;MSTKKKKTPKNRKSKIRIDASRVLRTVSENEAFYFYEGIGKPTGENARNLADFLEKIKSVKLETLIFHHQRKDFKNWIEKTLGDSDLARKIERIAPSCDDRLRTRIQVAVENRLKELKGATVTAWVNEALVIDSSSCTS
;
A
#
# COMPACT_ATOMS: atom_id res chain seq x y z
N MET A 1 1.10 -43.78 31.08
CA MET A 1 1.54 -42.37 31.09
C MET A 1 2.37 -42.07 29.85
N SER A 2 1.93 -41.07 29.09
CA SER A 2 2.72 -40.18 28.20
C SER A 2 3.28 -40.69 26.86
N THR A 3 2.45 -40.59 25.81
CA THR A 3 2.84 -40.51 24.40
C THR A 3 3.46 -39.14 24.06
N LYS A 4 4.68 -39.10 23.52
CA LYS A 4 5.39 -37.88 23.09
C LYS A 4 5.01 -37.52 21.63
N LYS A 5 4.05 -36.61 21.44
CA LYS A 5 3.71 -36.03 20.12
C LYS A 5 4.88 -35.19 19.58
N LYS A 6 5.48 -35.63 18.47
CA LYS A 6 6.40 -34.80 17.65
C LYS A 6 5.61 -33.67 17.00
N LYS A 7 5.92 -32.42 17.36
CA LYS A 7 5.36 -31.22 16.74
C LYS A 7 6.07 -30.98 15.40
N THR A 8 5.30 -30.96 14.32
CA THR A 8 5.71 -30.51 12.99
C THR A 8 5.98 -28.99 12.99
N PRO A 9 7.03 -28.50 12.30
CA PRO A 9 7.31 -27.07 12.26
C PRO A 9 6.30 -26.36 11.35
N LYS A 10 5.66 -25.33 11.91
CA LYS A 10 4.66 -24.47 11.26
C LYS A 10 5.26 -23.70 10.09
N ASN A 11 4.74 -24.00 8.89
CA ASN A 11 4.45 -23.11 7.77
C ASN A 11 5.20 -21.75 7.78
N ARG A 12 6.36 -21.69 7.10
CA ARG A 12 7.01 -20.44 6.71
C ARG A 12 6.09 -19.75 5.71
N LYS A 13 5.37 -18.74 6.17
CA LYS A 13 4.58 -17.80 5.35
C LYS A 13 5.36 -17.48 4.07
N SER A 14 4.88 -17.98 2.94
CA SER A 14 5.33 -17.56 1.62
C SER A 14 5.13 -16.05 1.56
N LYS A 15 6.22 -15.27 1.62
CA LYS A 15 6.20 -13.85 1.25
C LYS A 15 5.72 -13.82 -0.19
N ILE A 16 4.43 -13.55 -0.40
CA ILE A 16 3.91 -13.23 -1.72
C ILE A 16 4.75 -12.06 -2.21
N ARG A 17 5.47 -12.25 -3.33
CA ARG A 17 6.17 -11.15 -3.99
C ARG A 17 5.08 -10.24 -4.53
N ILE A 18 4.75 -9.20 -3.76
CA ILE A 18 3.87 -8.14 -4.23
C ILE A 18 4.57 -7.48 -5.40
N ASP A 19 3.93 -7.47 -6.55
CA ASP A 19 4.41 -6.77 -7.72
C ASP A 19 4.26 -5.26 -7.48
N ALA A 20 5.39 -4.57 -7.37
CA ALA A 20 5.41 -3.13 -7.13
C ALA A 20 4.70 -2.37 -8.26
N SER A 21 4.76 -2.86 -9.51
CA SER A 21 4.06 -2.24 -10.63
C SER A 21 2.54 -2.28 -10.44
N ARG A 22 2.01 -3.39 -9.91
CA ARG A 22 0.59 -3.53 -9.60
C ARG A 22 0.14 -2.52 -8.53
N VAL A 23 0.93 -2.29 -7.50
CA VAL A 23 0.56 -1.36 -6.41
C VAL A 23 0.71 0.10 -6.84
N LEU A 24 1.73 0.42 -7.64
CA LEU A 24 2.05 1.78 -8.07
C LEU A 24 1.26 2.25 -9.29
N ARG A 25 0.48 1.37 -9.94
CA ARG A 25 -0.30 1.72 -11.13
C ARG A 25 -1.35 2.81 -10.86
N THR A 26 -1.73 3.49 -11.93
CA THR A 26 -2.93 4.33 -11.96
C THR A 26 -4.14 3.48 -12.34
N VAL A 27 -5.21 3.56 -11.54
CA VAL A 27 -6.46 2.83 -11.76
C VAL A 27 -7.47 3.65 -12.58
N SER A 28 -8.50 2.99 -13.11
CA SER A 28 -9.60 3.66 -13.80
C SER A 28 -10.48 4.46 -12.84
N GLU A 29 -11.34 5.33 -13.37
CA GLU A 29 -12.19 6.21 -12.54
C GLU A 29 -13.12 5.43 -11.61
N ASN A 30 -13.73 4.34 -12.10
CA ASN A 30 -14.58 3.45 -11.30
C ASN A 30 -13.84 2.74 -10.15
N GLU A 31 -12.51 2.70 -10.18
CA GLU A 31 -11.66 2.11 -9.15
C GLU A 31 -11.02 3.16 -8.23
N ALA A 32 -11.18 4.45 -8.55
CA ALA A 32 -10.57 5.54 -7.80
C ALA A 32 -11.10 5.62 -6.37
N PHE A 33 -10.28 6.12 -5.46
CA PHE A 33 -10.73 6.46 -4.12
C PHE A 33 -11.39 7.82 -4.14
N TYR A 34 -12.68 7.90 -3.82
CA TYR A 34 -13.42 9.16 -3.73
C TYR A 34 -13.51 9.60 -2.28
N PHE A 35 -13.17 10.87 -2.01
CA PHE A 35 -13.18 11.42 -0.67
C PHE A 35 -14.56 12.01 -0.32
N TYR A 36 -15.00 11.76 0.91
CA TYR A 36 -16.28 12.20 1.46
C TYR A 36 -16.09 12.74 2.87
N GLU A 37 -16.79 13.83 3.19
CA GLU A 37 -16.90 14.34 4.57
C GLU A 37 -17.93 13.56 5.40
N GLY A 38 -18.77 12.78 4.74
CA GLY A 38 -19.86 12.04 5.35
C GLY A 38 -20.72 11.33 4.30
N ILE A 39 -21.75 10.62 4.76
CA ILE A 39 -22.71 9.97 3.86
C ILE A 39 -23.37 11.03 2.96
N GLY A 40 -23.25 10.84 1.64
CA GLY A 40 -23.81 11.76 0.65
C GLY A 40 -23.11 13.12 0.55
N LYS A 41 -21.89 13.26 1.10
CA LYS A 41 -21.12 14.53 1.09
C LYS A 41 -19.77 14.37 0.37
N PRO A 42 -19.76 14.28 -0.98
CA PRO A 42 -18.51 14.18 -1.74
C PRO A 42 -17.70 15.48 -1.62
N THR A 43 -16.37 15.38 -1.52
CA THR A 43 -15.49 16.56 -1.54
C THR A 43 -15.15 17.03 -2.95
N GLY A 44 -15.43 16.20 -3.97
CA GLY A 44 -14.95 16.39 -5.34
C GLY A 44 -13.53 15.86 -5.57
N GLU A 45 -12.81 15.53 -4.50
CA GLU A 45 -11.46 14.98 -4.58
C GLU A 45 -11.49 13.46 -4.78
N ASN A 46 -10.58 12.97 -5.62
CA ASN A 46 -10.32 11.55 -5.77
C ASN A 46 -8.83 11.25 -5.93
N ALA A 47 -8.46 10.00 -5.71
CA ALA A 47 -7.12 9.48 -5.92
C ALA A 47 -7.16 8.22 -6.80
N ARG A 48 -6.34 8.20 -7.85
CA ARG A 48 -6.27 7.09 -8.82
C ARG A 48 -5.03 6.23 -8.66
N ASN A 49 -4.13 6.60 -7.76
CA ASN A 49 -2.97 5.79 -7.39
C ASN A 49 -2.52 6.18 -5.98
N LEU A 50 -1.51 5.49 -5.45
CA LEU A 50 -1.03 5.70 -4.10
C LEU A 50 -0.32 7.06 -3.89
N ALA A 51 0.28 7.63 -4.94
CA ALA A 51 0.90 8.95 -4.88
C ALA A 51 -0.16 10.06 -4.86
N ASP A 52 -1.18 9.99 -5.71
CA ASP A 52 -2.33 10.90 -5.68
C ASP A 52 -3.00 10.86 -4.31
N PHE A 53 -3.20 9.65 -3.76
CA PHE A 53 -3.79 9.45 -2.45
C PHE A 53 -3.00 10.18 -1.36
N LEU A 54 -1.66 10.08 -1.38
CA LEU A 54 -0.80 10.81 -0.45
C LEU A 54 -0.97 12.34 -0.58
N GLU A 55 -0.98 12.86 -1.81
CA GLU A 55 -1.17 14.30 -2.05
C GLU A 55 -2.54 14.78 -1.55
N LYS A 56 -3.62 14.02 -1.80
CA LYS A 56 -4.95 14.38 -1.31
C LYS A 56 -5.05 14.36 0.22
N ILE A 57 -4.41 13.40 0.90
CA ILE A 57 -4.40 13.37 2.38
C ILE A 57 -3.79 14.64 3.00
N LYS A 58 -2.84 15.28 2.32
CA LYS A 58 -2.22 16.53 2.80
C LYS A 58 -3.19 17.70 2.84
N SER A 59 -4.16 17.76 1.93
CA SER A 59 -5.05 18.92 1.76
C SER A 59 -6.48 18.71 2.24
N VAL A 60 -7.00 17.47 2.23
CA VAL A 60 -8.38 17.20 2.67
C VAL A 60 -8.56 17.50 4.16
N LYS A 61 -9.79 17.88 4.53
CA LYS A 61 -10.17 18.16 5.90
C LYS A 61 -9.96 16.94 6.82
N LEU A 62 -9.73 17.20 8.10
CA LEU A 62 -9.48 16.12 9.06
C LEU A 62 -10.72 15.20 9.21
N GLU A 63 -11.92 15.77 9.12
CA GLU A 63 -13.19 15.06 9.22
C GLU A 63 -13.33 14.01 8.11
N THR A 64 -12.89 14.34 6.89
CA THR A 64 -12.81 13.39 5.76
C THR A 64 -11.91 12.20 6.09
N LEU A 65 -10.75 12.44 6.71
CA LEU A 65 -9.82 11.38 7.10
C LEU A 65 -10.41 10.49 8.19
N ILE A 66 -11.01 11.09 9.22
CA ILE A 66 -11.64 10.37 10.32
C ILE A 66 -12.77 9.49 9.79
N PHE A 67 -13.65 10.05 8.95
CA PHE A 67 -14.79 9.35 8.36
C PHE A 67 -14.37 8.07 7.64
N HIS A 68 -13.42 8.18 6.70
CA HIS A 68 -12.95 7.04 5.93
C HIS A 68 -12.13 6.05 6.76
N HIS A 69 -11.34 6.54 7.71
CA HIS A 69 -10.51 5.68 8.55
C HIS A 69 -11.36 4.81 9.47
N GLN A 70 -12.37 5.38 10.14
CA GLN A 70 -13.28 4.64 11.02
C GLN A 70 -14.08 3.55 10.26
N ARG A 71 -14.42 3.81 9.01
CA ARG A 71 -15.14 2.87 8.12
C ARG A 71 -14.24 1.84 7.45
N LYS A 72 -12.91 1.95 7.64
CA LYS A 72 -11.88 1.14 6.98
C LYS A 72 -11.85 1.29 5.46
N ASP A 73 -12.33 2.41 4.93
CA ASP A 73 -12.40 2.65 3.49
C ASP A 73 -11.00 2.66 2.87
N PHE A 74 -10.04 3.35 3.53
CA PHE A 74 -8.63 3.39 3.08
C PHE A 74 -8.02 1.99 2.98
N LYS A 75 -8.13 1.18 4.05
CA LYS A 75 -7.64 -0.20 4.06
C LYS A 75 -8.27 -0.99 2.91
N ASN A 76 -9.60 -0.94 2.78
CA ASN A 76 -10.33 -1.72 1.80
C ASN A 76 -9.91 -1.38 0.37
N TRP A 77 -9.76 -0.09 0.06
CA TRP A 77 -9.30 0.35 -1.26
C TRP A 77 -7.85 -0.09 -1.55
N ILE A 78 -6.94 0.12 -0.61
CA ILE A 78 -5.53 -0.29 -0.75
C ILE A 78 -5.39 -1.80 -0.93
N GLU A 79 -6.13 -2.59 -0.15
CA GLU A 79 -6.08 -4.06 -0.21
C GLU A 79 -6.75 -4.61 -1.46
N LYS A 80 -7.98 -4.18 -1.77
CA LYS A 80 -8.80 -4.79 -2.82
C LYS A 80 -8.49 -4.23 -4.20
N THR A 81 -8.24 -2.93 -4.29
CA THR A 81 -7.96 -2.26 -5.55
C THR A 81 -6.47 -2.31 -5.87
N LEU A 82 -5.61 -1.83 -4.97
CA LEU A 82 -4.17 -1.78 -5.25
C LEU A 82 -3.46 -3.13 -5.02
N GLY A 83 -4.05 -4.02 -4.21
CA GLY A 83 -3.50 -5.34 -3.93
C GLY A 83 -2.42 -5.33 -2.83
N ASP A 84 -2.31 -4.26 -2.03
CA ASP A 84 -1.26 -4.11 -1.02
C ASP A 84 -1.75 -4.39 0.40
N SER A 85 -1.86 -5.68 0.75
CA SER A 85 -2.28 -6.11 2.09
C SER A 85 -1.32 -5.67 3.21
N ASP A 86 -0.05 -5.36 2.89
CA ASP A 86 0.91 -4.90 3.90
C ASP A 86 0.64 -3.46 4.31
N LEU A 87 0.44 -2.56 3.35
CA LEU A 87 0.05 -1.19 3.64
C LEU A 87 -1.35 -1.14 4.26
N ALA A 88 -2.31 -1.91 3.72
CA ALA A 88 -3.65 -1.97 4.27
C ALA A 88 -3.67 -2.32 5.76
N ARG A 89 -2.88 -3.33 6.17
CA ARG A 89 -2.71 -3.71 7.57
C ARG A 89 -1.99 -2.66 8.41
N LYS A 90 -1.00 -1.95 7.86
CA LYS A 90 -0.33 -0.82 8.53
C LYS A 90 -1.35 0.29 8.81
N ILE A 91 -2.17 0.66 7.83
CA ILE A 91 -3.23 1.68 7.96
C ILE A 91 -4.29 1.25 8.98
N GLU A 92 -4.80 0.02 8.93
CA GLU A 92 -5.83 -0.47 9.87
C GLU A 92 -5.37 -0.40 11.35
N ARG A 93 -4.06 -0.55 11.61
CA ARG A 93 -3.49 -0.50 12.97
C ARG A 93 -3.30 0.93 13.49
N ILE A 94 -3.53 1.95 12.66
CA ILE A 94 -3.50 3.32 13.11
C ILE A 94 -4.70 3.53 14.03
N ALA A 95 -4.43 3.71 15.33
CA ALA A 95 -5.47 4.03 16.29
C ALA A 95 -6.26 5.26 15.81
N PRO A 96 -7.61 5.21 15.85
CA PRO A 96 -8.43 6.38 15.56
C PRO A 96 -8.00 7.55 16.44
N SER A 97 -7.97 8.74 15.86
CA SER A 97 -7.69 9.99 16.58
C SER A 97 -8.51 11.10 15.96
N CYS A 98 -8.90 12.08 16.77
CA CYS A 98 -9.63 13.27 16.32
C CYS A 98 -8.71 14.48 16.11
N ASP A 99 -7.41 14.24 15.93
CA ASP A 99 -6.39 15.27 15.73
C ASP A 99 -5.51 14.97 14.51
N ASP A 100 -4.62 15.91 14.19
CA ASP A 100 -3.71 15.81 13.05
C ASP A 100 -2.72 14.65 13.14
N ARG A 101 -2.58 13.98 14.30
CA ARG A 101 -1.74 12.76 14.38
C ARG A 101 -2.29 11.65 13.50
N LEU A 102 -3.61 11.63 13.25
CA LEU A 102 -4.20 10.70 12.27
C LEU A 102 -3.61 10.96 10.87
N ARG A 103 -3.65 12.21 10.41
CA ARG A 103 -3.11 12.62 9.10
C ARG A 103 -1.64 12.24 8.98
N THR A 104 -0.82 12.64 9.94
CA THR A 104 0.62 12.36 9.94
C THR A 104 0.92 10.86 9.89
N ARG A 105 0.19 10.03 10.67
CA ARG A 105 0.43 8.58 10.69
C ARG A 105 0.07 7.91 9.37
N ILE A 106 -1.02 8.34 8.74
CA ILE A 106 -1.43 7.85 7.42
C ILE A 106 -0.38 8.26 6.37
N GLN A 107 0.02 9.54 6.35
CA GLN A 107 1.04 10.05 5.44
C GLN A 107 2.36 9.27 5.56
N VAL A 108 2.90 9.13 6.77
CA VAL A 108 4.14 8.40 7.02
C VAL A 108 4.03 6.93 6.57
N ALA A 109 2.90 6.27 6.81
CA ALA A 109 2.69 4.89 6.37
C ALA A 109 2.72 4.77 4.84
N VAL A 110 2.06 5.69 4.13
CA VAL A 110 1.99 5.71 2.67
C VAL A 110 3.33 6.11 2.05
N GLU A 111 3.99 7.15 2.56
CA GLU A 111 5.31 7.62 2.11
C GLU A 111 6.38 6.54 2.23
N ASN A 112 6.44 5.87 3.39
CA ASN A 112 7.39 4.77 3.58
C ASN A 112 7.11 3.64 2.61
N ARG A 113 5.85 3.32 2.34
CA ARG A 113 5.50 2.28 1.38
C ARG A 113 5.88 2.67 -0.05
N LEU A 114 5.66 3.91 -0.47
CA LEU A 114 6.09 4.40 -1.77
C LEU A 114 7.61 4.30 -1.93
N LYS A 115 8.39 4.62 -0.89
CA LYS A 115 9.86 4.46 -0.88
C LYS A 115 10.27 2.99 -1.00
N GLU A 116 9.65 2.09 -0.23
CA GLU A 116 9.88 0.63 -0.31
C GLU A 116 9.63 0.10 -1.73
N LEU A 117 8.50 0.47 -2.34
CA LEU A 117 8.10 -0.01 -3.67
C LEU A 117 9.00 0.55 -4.78
N LYS A 118 9.35 1.84 -4.72
CA LYS A 118 10.27 2.46 -5.69
C LYS A 118 11.72 1.93 -5.57
N GLY A 119 12.18 1.68 -4.34
CA GLY A 119 13.48 1.04 -4.13
C GLY A 119 13.51 -0.40 -4.67
N ALA A 120 12.40 -1.13 -4.54
CA ALA A 120 12.25 -2.47 -5.11
C ALA A 120 12.23 -2.47 -6.66
N THR A 121 11.64 -1.46 -7.30
CA THR A 121 11.65 -1.35 -8.77
C THR A 121 13.04 -1.01 -9.32
N VAL A 122 13.77 -0.11 -8.65
CA VAL A 122 15.14 0.25 -9.07
C VAL A 122 16.08 -0.95 -8.94
N THR A 123 16.02 -1.69 -7.83
CA THR A 123 16.84 -2.89 -7.65
C THR A 123 16.48 -4.00 -8.64
N ALA A 124 15.22 -4.12 -9.07
CA ALA A 124 14.83 -5.07 -10.12
C ALA A 124 15.42 -4.70 -11.49
N TRP A 125 15.43 -3.42 -11.88
CA TRP A 125 16.01 -2.98 -13.17
C TRP A 125 17.53 -3.12 -13.25
N VAL A 126 18.25 -2.88 -12.15
CA VAL A 126 19.72 -3.08 -12.14
C VAL A 126 20.08 -4.56 -12.34
N ASN A 127 19.24 -5.50 -11.88
CA ASN A 127 19.50 -6.93 -12.00
C ASN A 127 19.22 -7.50 -13.41
N GLU A 128 18.29 -6.91 -14.19
CA GLU A 128 18.07 -7.33 -15.59
C GLU A 128 19.10 -6.75 -16.57
N ALA A 129 19.73 -5.63 -16.24
CA ALA A 129 20.76 -5.02 -17.11
C ALA A 129 22.10 -5.78 -17.11
N LEU A 130 22.32 -6.76 -16.21
CA LEU A 130 23.58 -7.51 -16.11
C LEU A 130 23.63 -8.77 -16.99
N VAL A 131 22.51 -9.18 -17.62
CA VAL A 131 22.44 -10.46 -18.36
C VAL A 131 22.82 -10.33 -19.84
N ILE A 132 23.18 -9.14 -20.31
CA ILE A 132 23.55 -8.89 -21.73
C ILE A 132 24.95 -8.25 -21.79
N ASP A 133 25.98 -8.96 -21.34
CA ASP A 133 27.35 -8.74 -21.87
C ASP A 133 28.28 -9.91 -21.48
N SER A 134 28.10 -11.08 -22.10
CA SER A 134 29.22 -12.02 -22.21
C SER A 134 28.98 -13.01 -23.35
N SER A 135 28.92 -12.49 -24.57
CA SER A 135 29.08 -13.32 -25.78
C SER A 135 29.47 -12.41 -26.94
N SER A 136 30.78 -12.20 -27.11
CA SER A 136 31.49 -12.32 -28.39
C SER A 136 32.73 -11.41 -28.44
N CYS A 137 33.90 -12.05 -28.55
CA CYS A 137 35.09 -11.66 -29.33
C CYS A 137 36.01 -12.90 -29.33
N THR A 138 35.99 -13.74 -30.38
CA THR A 138 36.95 -13.80 -31.53
C THR A 138 38.39 -14.08 -31.07
N SER A 139 39.14 -15.07 -31.55
CA SER A 139 39.20 -15.77 -32.86
C SER A 139 39.79 -17.16 -32.71
#